data_AF-A0A4Z2DRJ9-F1
#
_entry.id   AF-A0A4Z2DRJ9-F1
#
_cell.length_a   1.000
_cell.length_b   1.000
_cell.length_c   1.000
_cell.angle_alpha   90.00
_cell.angle_beta   90.00
_cell.angle_gamma   90.00
#
_symmetry.space_group_name_H-M   'P 1'
#
loop_
_entity.id
_entity.type
_entity.pdbx_description
1 polymer ?
#
loop_
_entity_poly.entity_id
_entity_poly.type
_entity_poly.pdbx_seq_one_letter_code
_entity_poly.pdbx_strand_id
1 'polypeptide(L)'
;MVTGFVRSKFMNFAFRYARNPLSFIYRSESSARFTLSDYKVFKLDTTPAQETECTRDDALKYLETLHCIRRMETALGNLYKEKHIRGFCHLYSGQEAVAVGIEAALQPGDTIITAYRCHGFTMTRGVPVHDIVAELAGKKTGCTKGVGGSMHLYAKDFYGGNGIVGAQVPLGVGIALRMKYRGEKSVSVTLYGDGAANQGQVFEAFNMAKLWNLPVIFICENNKYGMGTSVDRASANTNYYTRGDYIPGLWEIEKRVRTEVDKDVEKALNDSEPPLETMFGNIYHGIPPGYKVRGCDLKIWGSPFVTKW
;
A
#
# COMPACT_ATOMS: atom_id res chain seq x y z
N MET A 1 -41.40 2.46 -66.37
CA MET A 1 -39.97 2.08 -66.22
C MET A 1 -39.78 1.65 -64.77
N VAL A 2 -40.01 0.38 -64.43
CA VAL A 2 -39.11 -0.80 -64.57
C VAL A 2 -37.99 -0.80 -63.51
N THR A 3 -38.20 -1.65 -62.48
CA THR A 3 -37.27 -2.53 -61.70
C THR A 3 -36.02 -1.91 -61.04
N GLY A 4 -35.47 -2.36 -59.91
CA GLY A 4 -35.58 -3.61 -59.17
C GLY A 4 -34.40 -3.70 -58.17
N PHE A 5 -34.55 -4.56 -57.17
CA PHE A 5 -33.59 -4.96 -56.13
C PHE A 5 -32.19 -5.42 -56.65
N VAL A 6 -31.18 -5.42 -55.75
CA VAL A 6 -30.12 -6.46 -55.52
C VAL A 6 -28.66 -5.95 -55.35
N ARG A 7 -28.20 -6.02 -54.08
CA ARG A 7 -26.92 -6.54 -53.50
C ARG A 7 -25.50 -6.07 -53.93
N SER A 8 -24.66 -6.03 -52.86
CA SER A 8 -23.29 -6.60 -52.73
C SER A 8 -22.12 -5.71 -53.17
N LYS A 9 -21.08 -5.44 -52.35
CA LYS A 9 -20.18 -6.41 -51.68
C LYS A 9 -19.65 -5.92 -50.32
N PHE A 10 -19.88 -6.76 -49.32
CA PHE A 10 -18.96 -7.01 -48.21
C PHE A 10 -17.65 -7.61 -48.75
N MET A 11 -16.50 -7.18 -48.22
CA MET A 11 -15.26 -7.97 -48.13
C MET A 11 -14.73 -7.75 -46.71
N ASN A 12 -15.17 -8.55 -45.73
CA ASN A 12 -14.54 -9.80 -45.30
C ASN A 12 -13.03 -9.65 -45.03
N PHE A 13 -12.68 -9.19 -43.83
CA PHE A 13 -11.59 -9.80 -43.08
C PHE A 13 -12.20 -10.59 -41.92
N ALA A 14 -12.63 -11.81 -42.23
CA ALA A 14 -13.00 -12.79 -41.24
C ALA A 14 -11.72 -13.29 -40.56
N PHE A 15 -11.34 -12.69 -39.42
CA PHE A 15 -10.63 -13.47 -38.42
C PHE A 15 -11.62 -14.51 -37.90
N ARG A 16 -11.51 -15.72 -38.44
CA ARG A 16 -12.18 -16.91 -37.95
C ARG A 16 -12.02 -16.95 -36.43
N TYR A 17 -13.12 -16.67 -35.74
CA TYR A 17 -13.38 -17.17 -34.40
C TYR A 17 -13.33 -18.70 -34.47
N ALA A 18 -12.13 -19.26 -34.40
CA ALA A 18 -11.97 -20.60 -33.90
C ALA A 18 -12.40 -20.51 -32.44
N ARG A 19 -13.63 -20.94 -32.16
CA ARG A 19 -14.16 -21.11 -30.80
C ARG A 19 -13.18 -22.01 -30.05
N ASN A 20 -12.26 -21.38 -29.33
CA ASN A 20 -11.36 -22.07 -28.45
C ASN A 20 -12.23 -22.53 -27.26
N PRO A 21 -12.37 -23.84 -26.98
CA PRO A 21 -13.23 -24.33 -25.90
C PRO A 21 -12.81 -23.85 -24.49
N LEU A 22 -11.67 -23.17 -24.40
CA LEU A 22 -11.09 -22.66 -23.16
C LEU A 22 -11.55 -21.24 -22.78
N SER A 23 -12.31 -20.53 -23.61
CA SER A 23 -12.77 -19.17 -23.30
C SER A 23 -14.00 -19.08 -22.39
N PHE A 24 -14.47 -20.21 -21.86
CA PHE A 24 -15.71 -20.32 -21.08
C PHE A 24 -15.51 -20.57 -19.57
N ILE A 25 -14.31 -20.29 -19.03
CA ILE A 25 -14.01 -20.44 -17.59
C ILE A 25 -13.50 -19.12 -16.98
N TYR A 26 -14.03 -17.98 -17.41
CA TYR A 26 -13.93 -16.76 -16.60
C TYR A 26 -15.22 -16.65 -15.80
N ARG A 27 -15.14 -16.97 -14.50
CA ARG A 27 -16.22 -16.73 -13.53
C ARG A 27 -16.74 -15.31 -13.71
N SER A 28 -18.04 -15.19 -13.92
CA SER A 28 -18.80 -13.95 -14.07
C SER A 28 -19.03 -13.23 -12.73
N GLU A 29 -18.26 -13.54 -11.70
CA GLU A 29 -18.50 -13.02 -10.35
C GLU A 29 -18.02 -11.57 -10.26
N SER A 30 -18.94 -10.67 -9.93
CA SER A 30 -18.71 -9.23 -9.71
C SER A 30 -18.10 -8.93 -8.34
N SER A 31 -18.16 -9.89 -7.42
CA SER A 31 -17.64 -9.79 -6.06
C SER A 31 -17.33 -11.16 -5.49
N ALA A 32 -16.50 -11.21 -4.44
CA ALA A 32 -16.23 -12.40 -3.65
C ALA A 32 -16.27 -12.08 -2.16
N ARG A 33 -16.70 -13.05 -1.35
CA ARG A 33 -16.71 -12.96 0.11
C ARG A 33 -15.46 -13.59 0.71
N PHE A 34 -14.92 -12.93 1.72
CA PHE A 34 -13.70 -13.33 2.41
C PHE A 34 -13.95 -13.35 3.91
N THR A 35 -13.50 -14.44 4.55
CA THR A 35 -13.40 -14.49 6.00
C THR A 35 -12.11 -13.78 6.43
N LEU A 36 -12.26 -12.79 7.31
CA LEU A 36 -11.18 -12.01 7.88
C LEU A 36 -10.53 -12.74 9.07
N SER A 37 -9.30 -12.36 9.39
CA SER A 37 -8.58 -12.96 10.51
C SER A 37 -9.16 -12.49 11.85
N ASP A 38 -8.95 -13.28 12.90
CA ASP A 38 -9.36 -12.87 14.26
C ASP A 38 -8.65 -11.59 14.69
N TYR A 39 -9.38 -10.77 15.43
CA TYR A 39 -8.86 -9.57 16.06
C TYR A 39 -8.65 -9.81 17.56
N LYS A 40 -7.56 -9.30 18.11
CA LYS A 40 -7.47 -9.09 19.57
C LYS A 40 -8.10 -7.74 19.90
N VAL A 41 -8.98 -7.73 20.88
CA VAL A 41 -9.66 -6.52 21.35
C VAL A 41 -9.18 -6.13 22.74
N PHE A 42 -9.28 -4.83 23.02
CA PHE A 42 -9.04 -4.26 24.33
C PHE A 42 -10.10 -3.19 24.60
N LYS A 43 -10.91 -3.39 25.66
CA LYS A 43 -12.01 -2.50 26.05
C LYS A 43 -12.99 -2.15 24.90
N LEU A 44 -13.24 -3.13 24.03
CA LEU A 44 -14.28 -3.08 22.99
C LEU A 44 -15.32 -4.16 23.28
N ASP A 45 -16.59 -3.78 23.29
CA ASP A 45 -17.70 -4.72 23.50
C ASP A 45 -18.01 -5.52 22.24
N THR A 46 -17.64 -4.99 21.06
CA THR A 46 -17.86 -5.60 19.76
C THR A 46 -16.59 -5.66 18.93
N THR A 47 -16.47 -6.71 18.12
CA THR A 47 -15.40 -6.86 17.13
C THR A 47 -15.88 -6.38 15.76
N PRO A 48 -14.96 -5.98 14.86
CA PRO A 48 -15.30 -5.80 13.44
C PRO A 48 -15.93 -7.05 12.84
N ALA A 49 -16.62 -6.88 11.71
CA ALA A 49 -17.20 -7.99 10.96
C ALA A 49 -16.10 -9.01 10.60
N GLN A 50 -16.40 -10.30 10.75
CA GLN A 50 -15.48 -11.39 10.38
C GLN A 50 -15.60 -11.80 8.91
N GLU A 51 -16.57 -11.25 8.19
CA GLU A 51 -16.74 -11.45 6.77
C GLU A 51 -16.79 -10.10 6.07
N THR A 52 -16.16 -10.04 4.90
CA THR A 52 -16.24 -8.88 4.00
C THR A 52 -16.52 -9.35 2.59
N GLU A 53 -17.11 -8.47 1.79
CA GLU A 53 -17.27 -8.65 0.36
C GLU A 53 -16.34 -7.65 -0.35
N CYS A 54 -15.60 -8.11 -1.35
CA CYS A 54 -14.77 -7.25 -2.19
C CYS A 54 -15.22 -7.40 -3.64
N THR A 55 -15.53 -6.27 -4.27
CA THR A 55 -15.91 -6.27 -5.69
C THR A 55 -14.68 -6.50 -6.56
N ARG A 56 -14.89 -6.96 -7.80
CA ARG A 56 -13.82 -7.11 -8.77
C ARG A 56 -13.08 -5.79 -9.02
N ASP A 57 -13.83 -4.69 -9.12
CA ASP A 57 -13.28 -3.37 -9.43
C ASP A 57 -12.44 -2.84 -8.27
N ASP A 58 -12.92 -3.00 -7.03
CA ASP A 58 -12.14 -2.65 -5.84
C ASP A 58 -10.88 -3.49 -5.73
N ALA A 59 -10.97 -4.81 -5.94
CA ALA A 59 -9.83 -5.71 -5.90
C ALA A 59 -8.74 -5.34 -6.93
N LEU A 60 -9.14 -5.04 -8.17
CA LEU A 60 -8.21 -4.59 -9.22
C LEU A 60 -7.57 -3.26 -8.86
N LYS A 61 -8.36 -2.29 -8.35
CA LYS A 61 -7.85 -0.99 -7.90
C LYS A 61 -6.84 -1.14 -6.76
N TYR A 62 -7.15 -1.95 -5.76
CA TYR A 62 -6.24 -2.19 -4.63
C TYR A 62 -4.96 -2.88 -5.10
N LEU A 63 -5.07 -3.92 -5.94
CA LEU A 63 -3.92 -4.63 -6.47
C LEU A 63 -3.00 -3.71 -7.29
N GLU A 64 -3.57 -2.88 -8.16
CA GLU A 64 -2.82 -1.88 -8.93
C GLU A 64 -2.11 -0.90 -8.00
N THR A 65 -2.81 -0.39 -6.98
CA THR A 65 -2.24 0.56 -6.01
C THR A 65 -1.10 -0.06 -5.21
N LEU A 66 -1.27 -1.29 -4.70
CA LEU A 66 -0.25 -2.06 -3.99
C LEU A 66 1.01 -2.25 -4.86
N HIS A 67 0.84 -2.66 -6.11
CA HIS A 67 1.95 -2.84 -7.05
C HIS A 67 2.63 -1.51 -7.41
N CYS A 68 1.85 -0.44 -7.59
CA CYS A 68 2.40 0.88 -7.90
C CYS A 68 3.30 1.38 -6.76
N ILE A 69 2.84 1.27 -5.49
CA ILE A 69 3.68 1.60 -4.32
C ILE A 69 4.94 0.73 -4.34
N ARG A 70 4.82 -0.60 -4.46
CA ARG A 70 5.99 -1.52 -4.49
C ARG A 70 7.00 -1.15 -5.58
N ARG A 71 6.54 -0.81 -6.79
CA ARG A 71 7.41 -0.44 -7.90
C ARG A 71 8.05 0.92 -7.70
N MET A 72 7.30 1.91 -7.19
CA MET A 72 7.83 3.21 -6.80
C MET A 72 8.95 3.05 -5.76
N GLU A 73 8.71 2.32 -4.67
CA GLU A 73 9.73 2.08 -3.63
C GLU A 73 10.97 1.35 -4.18
N THR A 74 10.78 0.39 -5.09
CA THR A 74 11.90 -0.32 -5.74
C THR A 74 12.75 0.64 -6.57
N ALA A 75 12.11 1.52 -7.36
CA ALA A 75 12.79 2.53 -8.16
C ALA A 75 13.52 3.55 -7.29
N LEU A 76 12.88 4.03 -6.21
CA LEU A 76 13.50 4.94 -5.24
C LEU A 76 14.73 4.31 -4.58
N GLY A 77 14.67 3.02 -4.25
CA GLY A 77 15.81 2.26 -3.73
C GLY A 77 16.99 2.20 -4.71
N ASN A 78 16.74 2.06 -6.01
CA ASN A 78 17.78 2.06 -7.04
C ASN A 78 18.37 3.46 -7.23
N LEU A 79 17.52 4.48 -7.38
CA LEU A 79 17.94 5.89 -7.50
C LEU A 79 18.78 6.36 -6.30
N TYR A 80 18.50 5.85 -5.11
CA TYR A 80 19.30 6.12 -3.93
C TYR A 80 20.70 5.48 -4.01
N LYS A 81 20.80 4.23 -4.49
CA LYS A 81 22.09 3.55 -4.72
C LYS A 81 22.93 4.26 -5.78
N GLU A 82 22.27 4.75 -6.83
CA GLU A 82 22.84 5.54 -7.94
C GLU A 82 23.17 6.99 -7.54
N LYS A 83 22.91 7.38 -6.28
CA LYS A 83 23.18 8.73 -5.73
C LYS A 83 22.35 9.85 -6.35
N HIS A 84 21.29 9.52 -7.09
CA HIS A 84 20.29 10.50 -7.54
C HIS A 84 19.43 11.01 -6.38
N ILE A 85 19.22 10.19 -5.35
CA ILE A 85 18.58 10.57 -4.08
C ILE A 85 19.68 10.61 -3.00
N ARG A 86 19.63 11.62 -2.12
CA ARG A 86 20.60 11.84 -1.03
C ARG A 86 19.87 12.04 0.30
N GLY A 87 20.61 11.97 1.41
CA GLY A 87 20.06 12.16 2.75
C GLY A 87 19.27 10.93 3.20
N PHE A 88 18.07 11.12 3.73
CA PHE A 88 17.23 10.02 4.20
C PHE A 88 16.34 9.46 3.09
N CYS A 89 16.11 8.15 3.10
CA CYS A 89 15.16 7.48 2.20
C CYS A 89 14.59 6.24 2.90
N HIS A 90 13.37 6.36 3.44
CA HIS A 90 12.74 5.30 4.22
C HIS A 90 11.68 4.57 3.39
N LEU A 91 12.06 3.43 2.82
CA LEU A 91 11.19 2.72 1.87
C LEU A 91 9.97 2.10 2.54
N TYR A 92 8.80 2.18 1.93
CA TYR A 92 7.53 1.63 2.46
C TYR A 92 7.23 0.18 2.00
N SER A 93 8.20 -0.44 1.32
CA SER A 93 8.09 -1.81 0.79
C SER A 93 7.73 -2.82 1.88
N GLY A 94 6.68 -3.61 1.65
CA GLY A 94 6.19 -4.62 2.57
C GLY A 94 5.10 -4.15 3.53
N GLN A 95 4.77 -2.85 3.54
CA GLN A 95 3.67 -2.28 4.34
C GLN A 95 2.55 -1.71 3.46
N GLU A 96 2.52 -2.03 2.16
CA GLU A 96 1.59 -1.42 1.20
C GLU A 96 0.12 -1.66 1.57
N ALA A 97 -0.18 -2.83 2.13
CA ALA A 97 -1.53 -3.18 2.60
C ALA A 97 -2.04 -2.19 3.67
N VAL A 98 -1.16 -1.62 4.50
CA VAL A 98 -1.53 -0.62 5.51
C VAL A 98 -2.00 0.67 4.83
N ALA A 99 -1.21 1.20 3.90
CA ALA A 99 -1.56 2.47 3.23
C ALA A 99 -2.82 2.32 2.35
N VAL A 100 -2.90 1.24 1.57
CA VAL A 100 -4.05 0.98 0.69
C VAL A 100 -5.30 0.65 1.49
N GLY A 101 -5.18 -0.16 2.55
CA GLY A 101 -6.30 -0.54 3.40
C GLY A 101 -6.87 0.64 4.18
N ILE A 102 -6.02 1.51 4.72
CA ILE A 102 -6.47 2.75 5.35
C ILE A 102 -7.21 3.62 4.33
N GLU A 103 -6.60 3.91 3.18
CA GLU A 103 -7.24 4.78 2.17
C GLU A 103 -8.58 4.21 1.68
N ALA A 104 -8.70 2.90 1.54
CA ALA A 104 -9.95 2.24 1.15
C ALA A 104 -11.10 2.45 2.16
N ALA A 105 -10.78 2.70 3.43
CA ALA A 105 -11.76 2.92 4.49
C ALA A 105 -12.11 4.41 4.71
N LEU A 106 -11.28 5.34 4.23
CA LEU A 106 -11.45 6.76 4.47
C LEU A 106 -12.51 7.40 3.57
N GLN A 107 -13.14 8.44 4.11
CA GLN A 107 -14.10 9.28 3.43
C GLN A 107 -13.50 10.65 3.07
N PRO A 108 -14.10 11.39 2.12
CA PRO A 108 -13.70 12.77 1.86
C PRO A 108 -13.73 13.63 3.13
N GLY A 109 -12.63 14.33 3.42
CA GLY A 109 -12.45 15.15 4.62
C GLY A 109 -11.71 14.44 5.76
N ASP A 110 -11.60 13.11 5.71
CA ASP A 110 -10.71 12.39 6.62
C ASP A 110 -9.25 12.70 6.32
N THR A 111 -8.44 12.69 7.37
CA THR A 111 -7.05 13.14 7.29
C THR A 111 -6.09 12.06 7.72
N ILE A 112 -4.90 12.08 7.13
CA ILE A 112 -3.78 11.21 7.52
C ILE A 112 -2.61 12.07 7.96
N ILE A 113 -1.96 11.68 9.06
CA ILE A 113 -0.64 12.17 9.45
C ILE A 113 0.24 10.99 9.91
N THR A 114 1.50 10.96 9.46
CA THR A 114 2.42 9.86 9.76
C THR A 114 3.86 10.35 9.97
N ALA A 115 4.76 9.42 10.31
CA ALA A 115 6.19 9.66 10.45
C ALA A 115 6.88 9.74 9.06
N TYR A 116 8.20 9.67 9.04
CA TYR A 116 9.02 9.84 7.84
C TYR A 116 8.90 8.72 6.79
N ARG A 117 8.32 7.55 7.12
CA ARG A 117 8.12 6.44 6.17
C ARG A 117 6.78 6.62 5.45
N CYS A 118 6.69 7.61 4.58
CA CYS A 118 5.41 8.20 4.18
C CYS A 118 5.07 8.12 2.68
N HIS A 119 5.95 7.56 1.85
CA HIS A 119 5.78 7.57 0.39
C HIS A 119 4.49 6.88 -0.06
N GLY A 120 4.16 5.71 0.52
CA GLY A 120 2.93 4.97 0.23
C GLY A 120 1.68 5.80 0.50
N PHE A 121 1.60 6.43 1.69
CA PHE A 121 0.52 7.36 2.03
C PHE A 121 0.48 8.58 1.12
N THR A 122 1.64 9.14 0.77
CA THR A 122 1.70 10.29 -0.15
C THR A 122 1.06 9.95 -1.50
N MET A 123 1.33 8.74 -2.01
CA MET A 123 0.74 8.26 -3.25
C MET A 123 -0.76 7.99 -3.11
N THR A 124 -1.20 7.29 -2.05
CA THR A 124 -2.64 7.01 -1.85
C THR A 124 -3.46 8.27 -1.61
N ARG A 125 -2.84 9.32 -1.05
CA ARG A 125 -3.43 10.66 -0.89
C ARG A 125 -3.40 11.52 -2.16
N GLY A 126 -3.10 10.91 -3.30
CA GLY A 126 -3.33 11.48 -4.62
C GLY A 126 -2.14 12.23 -5.22
N VAL A 127 -0.95 12.17 -4.61
CA VAL A 127 0.25 12.75 -5.24
C VAL A 127 0.74 11.82 -6.36
N PRO A 128 0.96 12.31 -7.58
CA PRO A 128 1.50 11.50 -8.66
C PRO A 128 2.88 10.92 -8.31
N VAL A 129 3.15 9.68 -8.73
CA VAL A 129 4.45 9.01 -8.53
C VAL A 129 5.61 9.87 -9.07
N HIS A 130 5.41 10.53 -10.22
CA HIS A 130 6.38 11.45 -10.79
C HIS A 130 6.80 12.54 -9.79
N ASP A 131 5.84 13.15 -9.11
CA ASP A 131 6.08 14.28 -8.19
C ASP A 131 6.76 13.80 -6.90
N ILE A 132 6.45 12.58 -6.44
CA ILE A 132 7.13 11.95 -5.31
C ILE A 132 8.60 11.68 -5.68
N VAL A 133 8.85 11.02 -6.81
CA VAL A 133 10.22 10.72 -7.28
C VAL A 133 11.01 12.00 -7.51
N ALA A 134 10.39 13.01 -8.12
CA ALA A 134 11.01 14.32 -8.34
C ALA A 134 11.38 15.00 -7.02
N GLU A 135 10.53 14.91 -5.99
CA GLU A 135 10.82 15.45 -4.66
C GLU A 135 12.02 14.77 -4.01
N LEU A 136 12.06 13.44 -4.03
CA LEU A 136 13.18 12.68 -3.48
C LEU A 136 14.49 12.95 -4.23
N ALA A 137 14.42 13.21 -5.54
CA ALA A 137 15.56 13.62 -6.35
C ALA A 137 15.91 15.12 -6.22
N GLY A 138 15.25 15.87 -5.33
CA GLY A 138 15.50 17.29 -5.07
C GLY A 138 15.20 18.20 -6.27
N LYS A 139 14.17 17.88 -7.05
CA LYS A 139 13.79 18.64 -8.25
C LYS A 139 12.67 19.63 -7.95
N LYS A 140 12.67 20.75 -8.68
CA LYS A 140 11.63 21.81 -8.59
C LYS A 140 10.19 21.31 -8.87
N THR A 141 10.06 20.19 -9.58
CA THR A 141 8.78 19.55 -9.92
C THR A 141 8.30 18.58 -8.84
N GLY A 142 9.04 18.44 -7.74
CA GLY A 142 8.60 17.66 -6.59
C GLY A 142 7.36 18.28 -5.92
N CYS A 143 6.60 17.46 -5.19
CA CYS A 143 5.37 17.90 -4.52
C CYS A 143 5.60 19.00 -3.45
N THR A 144 6.84 19.18 -2.98
CA THR A 144 7.27 20.32 -2.14
C THR A 144 8.42 21.11 -2.76
N LYS A 145 8.55 21.05 -4.09
CA LYS A 145 9.53 21.79 -4.90
C LYS A 145 10.99 21.45 -4.61
N GLY A 146 11.26 20.24 -4.13
CA GLY A 146 12.61 19.73 -3.86
C GLY A 146 13.21 20.20 -2.53
N VAL A 147 12.40 20.78 -1.63
CA VAL A 147 12.83 21.31 -0.34
C VAL A 147 12.63 20.30 0.79
N GLY A 148 11.60 19.45 0.68
CA GLY A 148 11.22 18.51 1.74
C GLY A 148 11.99 17.19 1.68
N GLY A 149 12.28 16.69 0.47
CA GLY A 149 12.88 15.37 0.28
C GLY A 149 11.99 14.23 0.81
N SER A 150 12.59 13.07 1.09
CA SER A 150 11.86 11.83 1.45
C SER A 150 10.93 11.96 2.66
N MET A 151 11.34 12.75 3.66
CA MET A 151 10.64 12.75 4.95
C MET A 151 9.49 13.74 5.03
N HIS A 152 9.42 14.73 4.13
CA HIS A 152 8.52 15.89 4.27
C HIS A 152 7.66 16.08 3.01
N LEU A 153 6.81 15.09 2.74
CA LEU A 153 5.86 15.10 1.64
C LEU A 153 4.48 15.45 2.16
N TYR A 154 3.76 16.37 1.51
CA TYR A 154 2.43 16.82 1.94
C TYR A 154 1.43 16.77 0.78
N ALA A 155 0.16 16.59 1.08
CA ALA A 155 -0.93 16.64 0.11
C ALA A 155 -2.21 17.17 0.75
N LYS A 156 -3.28 17.31 -0.04
CA LYS A 156 -4.59 17.66 0.50
C LYS A 156 -5.01 16.61 1.54
N ASP A 157 -5.34 17.08 2.75
CA ASP A 157 -5.77 16.25 3.88
C ASP A 157 -4.73 15.16 4.26
N PHE A 158 -3.47 15.35 3.85
CA PHE A 158 -2.31 14.58 4.26
C PHE A 158 -1.27 15.50 4.87
N TYR A 159 -1.15 15.45 6.19
CA TYR A 159 -0.41 16.41 7.00
C TYR A 159 1.06 16.03 7.20
N GLY A 160 1.61 15.30 6.25
CA GLY A 160 3.04 15.15 6.14
C GLY A 160 3.56 13.78 6.53
N GLY A 161 4.75 13.51 5.98
CA GLY A 161 5.77 12.79 6.71
C GLY A 161 6.45 13.70 7.74
N ASN A 162 6.67 13.17 8.94
CA ASN A 162 7.25 13.90 10.05
C ASN A 162 8.55 13.21 10.52
N GLY A 163 9.64 13.97 10.53
CA GLY A 163 10.99 13.45 10.85
C GLY A 163 11.27 13.24 12.34
N ILE A 164 10.52 13.91 13.22
CA ILE A 164 10.72 13.81 14.67
C ILE A 164 9.80 12.73 15.23
N VAL A 165 10.42 11.66 15.76
CA VAL A 165 9.72 10.45 16.22
C VAL A 165 8.69 10.80 17.31
N GLY A 166 7.42 10.53 17.04
CA GLY A 166 6.29 10.74 17.96
C GLY A 166 5.66 12.13 17.90
N ALA A 167 6.32 13.11 17.29
CA ALA A 167 5.83 14.49 17.21
C ALA A 167 4.55 14.64 16.38
N GLN A 168 4.32 13.75 15.42
CA GLN A 168 3.11 13.74 14.62
C GLN A 168 1.86 13.33 15.41
N VAL A 169 2.02 12.66 16.55
CA VAL A 169 0.87 12.14 17.30
C VAL A 169 0.06 13.27 17.96
N PRO A 170 0.69 14.20 18.72
CA PRO A 170 -0.01 15.41 19.17
C PRO A 170 -0.57 16.27 18.02
N LEU A 171 0.13 16.34 16.88
CA LEU A 171 -0.36 17.10 15.71
C LEU A 171 -1.66 16.49 15.16
N GLY A 172 -1.74 15.16 15.04
CA GLY A 172 -2.97 14.45 14.68
C GLY A 172 -4.13 14.71 15.63
N VAL A 173 -3.85 14.75 16.94
CA VAL A 173 -4.84 15.14 17.95
C VAL A 173 -5.30 16.59 17.76
N GLY A 174 -4.40 17.52 17.41
CA GLY A 174 -4.75 18.89 17.07
C GLY A 174 -5.64 19.00 15.83
N ILE A 175 -5.40 18.19 14.80
CA ILE A 175 -6.25 18.11 13.61
C ILE A 175 -7.66 17.60 13.99
N ALA A 176 -7.74 16.54 14.79
CA ALA A 176 -9.01 16.02 15.29
C ALA A 176 -9.76 17.03 16.17
N LEU A 177 -9.04 17.81 16.99
CA LEU A 177 -9.63 18.91 17.75
C LEU A 177 -10.27 19.94 16.84
N ARG A 178 -9.58 20.34 15.75
CA ARG A 178 -10.11 21.27 14.75
C ARG A 178 -11.37 20.73 14.06
N MET A 179 -11.42 19.44 13.74
CA MET A 179 -12.62 18.80 13.17
C MET A 179 -13.81 18.89 14.14
N LYS A 180 -13.60 18.53 15.40
CA LYS A 180 -14.63 18.62 16.44
C LYS A 180 -15.10 20.07 16.65
N TYR A 181 -14.16 21.01 16.72
CA TYR A 181 -14.44 22.43 16.92
C TYR A 181 -15.31 23.00 15.79
N ARG A 182 -15.12 22.52 14.56
CA ARG A 182 -15.87 22.95 13.37
C ARG A 182 -17.13 22.12 13.10
N GLY A 183 -17.46 21.14 13.94
CA GLY A 183 -18.60 20.25 13.74
C GLY A 183 -18.47 19.37 12.48
N GLU A 184 -17.25 19.06 12.05
CA GLU A 184 -16.99 18.23 10.88
C GLU A 184 -17.18 16.75 11.21
N LYS A 185 -17.78 16.01 10.27
CA LYS A 185 -18.01 14.57 10.39
C LYS A 185 -16.87 13.78 9.74
N SER A 186 -15.65 14.05 10.20
CA SER A 186 -14.42 13.46 9.68
C SER A 186 -13.51 13.02 10.82
N VAL A 187 -12.58 12.13 10.52
CA VAL A 187 -11.61 11.58 11.47
C VAL A 187 -10.16 11.93 11.11
N SER A 188 -9.31 12.01 12.12
CA SER A 188 -7.86 12.11 11.93
C SER A 188 -7.18 10.77 12.20
N VAL A 189 -6.64 10.16 11.15
CA VAL A 189 -5.81 8.97 11.24
C VAL A 189 -4.38 9.38 11.55
N THR A 190 -3.93 9.01 12.75
CA THR A 190 -2.66 9.43 13.32
C THR A 190 -1.76 8.23 13.52
N LEU A 191 -0.78 8.08 12.63
CA LEU A 191 0.11 6.93 12.58
C LEU A 191 1.44 7.17 13.29
N TYR A 192 1.97 6.10 13.89
CA TYR A 192 3.31 6.07 14.49
C TYR A 192 3.86 4.64 14.49
N GLY A 193 5.19 4.47 14.54
CA GLY A 193 5.82 3.13 14.58
C GLY A 193 5.94 2.56 15.99
N ASP A 194 6.27 1.27 16.11
CA ASP A 194 6.48 0.59 17.41
C ASP A 194 7.54 1.28 18.29
N GLY A 195 8.64 1.77 17.72
CA GLY A 195 9.63 2.57 18.45
C GLY A 195 9.09 3.92 18.94
N ALA A 196 8.19 4.54 18.18
CA ALA A 196 7.55 5.80 18.57
C ALA A 196 6.51 5.61 19.68
N ALA A 197 5.99 4.40 19.87
CA ALA A 197 5.00 4.08 20.90
C ALA A 197 5.49 4.25 22.34
N ASN A 198 6.80 4.52 22.54
CA ASN A 198 7.40 4.79 23.84
C ASN A 198 7.68 6.29 24.07
N GLN A 199 7.30 7.17 23.15
CA GLN A 199 7.45 8.62 23.31
C GLN A 199 6.42 9.15 24.32
N GLY A 200 6.87 9.96 25.29
CA GLY A 200 6.00 10.51 26.35
C GLY A 200 4.81 11.31 25.79
N GLN A 201 5.07 12.15 24.78
CA GLN A 201 4.04 12.96 24.11
C GLN A 201 2.91 12.14 23.46
N VAL A 202 3.14 10.86 23.15
CA VAL A 202 2.08 9.96 22.65
C VAL A 202 1.06 9.67 23.74
N PHE A 203 1.50 9.47 24.99
CA PHE A 203 0.60 9.24 26.13
C PHE A 203 -0.12 10.51 26.56
N GLU A 204 0.55 11.66 26.49
CA GLU A 204 -0.10 12.97 26.67
C GLU A 204 -1.22 13.16 25.64
N ALA A 205 -0.94 12.85 24.37
CA ALA A 205 -1.91 12.92 23.28
C ALA A 205 -3.11 11.98 23.50
N PHE A 206 -2.87 10.74 23.96
CA PHE A 206 -3.95 9.81 24.30
C PHE A 206 -4.86 10.36 25.40
N ASN A 207 -4.27 10.85 26.50
CA ASN A 207 -5.04 11.41 27.61
C ASN A 207 -5.95 12.55 27.14
N MET A 208 -5.40 13.51 26.40
CA MET A 208 -6.14 14.67 25.91
C MET A 208 -7.22 14.28 24.88
N ALA A 209 -6.90 13.39 23.94
CA ALA A 209 -7.85 12.90 22.95
C ALA A 209 -9.05 12.19 23.60
N LYS A 210 -8.79 11.36 24.62
CA LYS A 210 -9.84 10.68 25.36
C LYS A 210 -10.66 11.63 26.23
N LEU A 211 -10.00 12.50 27.00
CA LEU A 211 -10.64 13.50 27.87
C LEU A 211 -11.63 14.35 27.08
N TRP A 212 -11.24 14.77 25.88
CA TRP A 212 -12.05 15.62 25.02
C TRP A 212 -12.92 14.85 24.03
N ASN A 213 -12.91 13.51 24.03
CA ASN A 213 -13.61 12.67 23.05
C ASN A 213 -13.42 13.18 21.61
N LEU A 214 -12.17 13.21 21.15
CA LEU A 214 -11.80 13.69 19.82
C LEU A 214 -11.95 12.61 18.74
N PRO A 215 -12.27 12.98 17.49
CA PRO A 215 -12.39 12.05 16.36
C PRO A 215 -11.01 11.69 15.81
N VAL A 216 -10.20 10.98 16.60
CA VAL A 216 -8.84 10.55 16.23
C VAL A 216 -8.71 9.03 16.29
N ILE A 217 -8.06 8.45 15.28
CA ILE A 217 -7.70 7.04 15.22
C ILE A 217 -6.19 6.94 15.34
N PHE A 218 -5.72 6.30 16.41
CA PHE A 218 -4.30 6.06 16.65
C PHE A 218 -3.90 4.71 16.04
N ILE A 219 -2.94 4.70 15.11
CA ILE A 219 -2.45 3.49 14.46
C ILE A 219 -0.96 3.30 14.76
N CYS A 220 -0.64 2.19 15.44
CA CYS A 220 0.74 1.77 15.63
C CYS A 220 1.15 0.81 14.51
N GLU A 221 1.98 1.25 13.57
CA GLU A 221 2.61 0.40 12.57
C GLU A 221 3.76 -0.40 13.19
N ASN A 222 3.43 -1.61 13.68
CA ASN A 222 4.41 -2.49 14.32
C ASN A 222 5.13 -3.38 13.29
N ASN A 223 6.26 -2.89 12.76
CA ASN A 223 7.12 -3.63 11.86
C ASN A 223 8.22 -4.44 12.59
N LYS A 224 8.06 -4.62 13.90
CA LYS A 224 8.91 -5.38 14.82
C LYS A 224 10.22 -4.71 15.24
N TYR A 225 10.59 -3.57 14.65
CA TYR A 225 11.86 -2.92 14.92
C TYR A 225 11.79 -1.38 14.86
N GLY A 226 12.15 -0.74 15.98
CA GLY A 226 12.48 0.67 16.02
C GLY A 226 13.91 0.89 15.55
N MET A 227 14.09 1.21 14.27
CA MET A 227 15.41 1.30 13.62
C MET A 227 16.16 -0.04 13.70
N GLY A 228 16.97 -0.26 14.74
CA GLY A 228 17.72 -1.51 14.98
C GLY A 228 17.35 -2.24 16.27
N THR A 229 16.37 -1.74 17.03
CA THR A 229 15.97 -2.32 18.33
C THR A 229 14.65 -3.04 18.19
N SER A 230 14.62 -4.34 18.52
CA SER A 230 13.39 -5.14 18.48
C SER A 230 12.37 -4.67 19.53
N VAL A 231 11.09 -4.95 19.27
CA VAL A 231 9.98 -4.58 20.17
C VAL A 231 10.17 -5.07 21.60
N ASP A 232 10.63 -6.31 21.79
CA ASP A 232 10.83 -6.92 23.13
C ASP A 232 11.97 -6.27 23.92
N ARG A 233 12.93 -5.65 23.22
CA ARG A 233 14.04 -4.90 23.83
C ARG A 233 13.69 -3.45 24.10
N ALA A 234 12.69 -2.91 23.41
CA ALA A 234 12.32 -1.50 23.49
C ALA A 234 11.09 -1.25 24.37
N SER A 235 10.19 -2.23 24.52
CA SER A 235 8.89 -2.04 25.17
C SER A 235 8.60 -3.16 26.17
N ALA A 236 8.31 -2.80 27.42
CA ALA A 236 7.88 -3.76 28.45
C ALA A 236 6.51 -4.39 28.15
N ASN A 237 5.64 -3.66 27.43
CA ASN A 237 4.38 -4.17 26.90
C ASN A 237 4.38 -4.01 25.37
N THR A 238 4.51 -5.14 24.66
CA THR A 238 4.50 -5.24 23.19
C THR A 238 3.09 -5.40 22.61
N ASN A 239 2.05 -5.46 23.45
CA ASN A 239 0.66 -5.37 23.03
C ASN A 239 0.29 -3.89 22.79
N TYR A 240 0.82 -3.30 21.71
CA TYR A 240 0.69 -1.85 21.42
C TYR A 240 -0.76 -1.34 21.42
N TYR A 241 -1.71 -2.15 20.96
CA TYR A 241 -3.14 -1.84 20.97
C TYR A 241 -3.74 -1.63 22.38
N THR A 242 -3.05 -2.05 23.44
CA THR A 242 -3.49 -1.85 24.85
C THR A 242 -2.89 -0.60 25.50
N ARG A 243 -1.88 0.02 24.86
CA ARG A 243 -1.09 1.11 25.45
C ARG A 243 -1.87 2.41 25.64
N GLY A 244 -3.01 2.56 24.96
CA GLY A 244 -3.93 3.67 25.15
C GLY A 244 -4.70 3.64 26.48
N ASP A 245 -4.61 2.55 27.25
CA ASP A 245 -5.31 2.30 28.51
C ASP A 245 -6.81 2.62 28.48
N TYR A 246 -7.22 3.87 28.71
CA TYR A 246 -8.62 4.29 28.64
C TYR A 246 -9.17 4.33 27.20
N ILE A 247 -8.30 4.28 26.19
CA ILE A 247 -8.69 4.23 24.79
C ILE A 247 -8.87 2.76 24.37
N PRO A 248 -10.05 2.40 23.81
CA PRO A 248 -10.27 1.07 23.24
C PRO A 248 -9.29 0.77 22.10
N GLY A 249 -8.90 -0.49 21.97
CA GLY A 249 -7.88 -0.91 21.02
C GLY A 249 -8.23 -2.19 20.30
N LEU A 250 -7.73 -2.29 19.07
CA LEU A 250 -7.85 -3.45 18.20
C LEU A 250 -6.46 -3.82 17.68
N TRP A 251 -6.14 -5.11 17.65
CA TRP A 251 -5.00 -5.63 16.93
C TRP A 251 -5.46 -6.68 15.92
N GLU A 252 -5.29 -6.36 14.65
CA GLU A 252 -5.44 -7.30 13.55
C GLU A 252 -4.28 -8.29 13.50
N ILE A 253 -4.58 -9.58 13.60
CA ILE A 253 -3.59 -10.63 13.42
C ILE A 253 -3.61 -11.02 11.95
N GLU A 254 -2.65 -10.54 11.15
CA GLU A 254 -2.49 -11.01 9.77
C GLU A 254 -1.90 -12.43 9.75
N LYS A 255 -2.68 -13.44 10.11
CA LYS A 255 -2.23 -14.85 10.19
C LYS A 255 -2.02 -15.45 8.79
N ARG A 256 -2.85 -15.05 7.83
CA ARG A 256 -2.98 -15.75 6.54
C ARG A 256 -1.85 -15.42 5.58
N VAL A 257 -1.55 -14.13 5.36
CA VAL A 257 -0.42 -13.69 4.53
C VAL A 257 0.90 -14.17 5.12
N ARG A 258 1.06 -14.12 6.45
CA ARG A 258 2.25 -14.65 7.11
C ARG A 258 2.44 -16.14 6.87
N THR A 259 1.37 -16.94 7.00
CA THR A 259 1.42 -18.39 6.74
C THR A 259 1.70 -18.71 5.27
N GLU A 260 1.13 -17.95 4.34
CA GLU A 260 1.40 -18.13 2.90
C GLU A 260 2.82 -17.73 2.52
N VAL A 261 3.31 -16.60 3.06
CA VAL A 261 4.70 -16.15 2.88
C VAL A 261 5.68 -17.13 3.52
N ASP A 262 5.42 -17.62 4.73
CA ASP A 262 6.31 -18.60 5.39
C ASP A 262 6.34 -19.93 4.60
N LYS A 263 5.22 -20.37 4.01
CA LYS A 263 5.18 -21.51 3.08
C LYS A 263 5.92 -21.26 1.77
N ASP A 264 5.79 -20.07 1.19
CA ASP A 264 6.49 -19.70 -0.05
C ASP A 264 8.00 -19.53 0.20
N VAL A 265 8.41 -19.04 1.37
CA VAL A 265 9.81 -18.97 1.81
C VAL A 265 10.38 -20.36 2.06
N GLU A 266 9.67 -21.23 2.77
CA GLU A 266 10.08 -22.62 2.98
C GLU A 266 10.21 -23.37 1.65
N LYS A 267 9.32 -23.09 0.70
CA LYS A 267 9.42 -23.61 -0.67
C LYS A 267 10.62 -23.05 -1.42
N ALA A 268 10.88 -21.75 -1.34
CA ALA A 268 12.01 -21.09 -2.01
C ALA A 268 13.37 -21.53 -1.46
N LEU A 269 13.47 -21.81 -0.15
CA LEU A 269 14.69 -22.31 0.49
C LEU A 269 15.06 -23.75 0.09
N ASN A 270 14.08 -24.53 -0.39
CA ASN A 270 14.24 -25.93 -0.74
C ASN A 270 14.17 -26.19 -2.25
N ASP A 271 13.94 -25.16 -3.08
CA ASP A 271 13.96 -25.28 -4.53
C ASP A 271 15.41 -25.15 -5.02
N SER A 272 15.86 -26.06 -5.87
CA SER A 272 17.23 -26.00 -6.42
C SER A 272 17.35 -24.81 -7.37
N GLU A 273 18.23 -23.85 -7.06
CA GLU A 273 18.49 -22.69 -7.93
C GLU A 273 18.97 -23.16 -9.32
N PRO A 274 18.35 -22.69 -10.42
CA PRO A 274 18.86 -22.99 -11.75
C PRO A 274 20.17 -22.21 -11.98
N PRO A 275 21.16 -22.82 -12.65
CA PRO A 275 22.43 -22.15 -12.92
C PRO A 275 22.22 -20.87 -13.72
N LEU A 276 22.96 -19.81 -13.36
CA LEU A 276 22.90 -18.45 -13.91
C LEU A 276 22.93 -18.39 -15.44
N GLU A 277 23.57 -19.36 -16.06
CA GLU A 277 23.74 -19.53 -17.51
C GLU A 277 22.39 -19.77 -18.22
N THR A 278 21.41 -20.32 -17.50
CA THR A 278 20.04 -20.59 -17.96
C THR A 278 19.07 -19.42 -17.78
N MET A 279 19.37 -18.45 -16.90
CA MET A 279 18.52 -17.28 -16.67
C MET A 279 18.70 -16.19 -17.73
N PHE A 280 19.84 -16.13 -18.42
CA PHE A 280 20.10 -15.15 -19.48
C PHE A 280 19.91 -15.69 -20.90
N GLY A 281 19.86 -17.02 -21.09
CA GLY A 281 19.87 -17.65 -22.41
C GLY A 281 18.51 -17.76 -23.11
N ASN A 282 17.40 -17.76 -22.37
CA ASN A 282 16.06 -18.03 -22.94
C ASN A 282 14.98 -17.04 -22.50
N ILE A 283 15.38 -15.81 -22.19
CA ILE A 283 14.44 -14.69 -22.25
C ILE A 283 14.20 -14.47 -23.74
N TYR A 284 13.15 -15.08 -24.31
CA TYR A 284 12.35 -14.61 -25.46
C TYR A 284 11.69 -15.69 -26.35
N HIS A 285 11.98 -17.00 -26.21
CA HIS A 285 11.31 -18.00 -27.06
C HIS A 285 10.85 -19.25 -26.32
N GLY A 286 9.52 -19.33 -26.14
CA GLY A 286 8.79 -20.58 -25.88
C GLY A 286 8.90 -21.12 -24.44
N ILE A 287 7.76 -21.19 -23.75
CA ILE A 287 7.65 -21.95 -22.50
C ILE A 287 7.86 -23.43 -22.84
N PRO A 288 8.78 -24.15 -22.18
CA PRO A 288 8.97 -25.58 -22.39
C PRO A 288 7.69 -26.37 -22.09
N PRO A 289 7.39 -27.47 -22.82
CA PRO A 289 6.23 -28.31 -22.54
C PRO A 289 6.26 -28.82 -21.10
N GLY A 290 5.23 -28.50 -20.30
CA GLY A 290 5.09 -28.95 -18.91
C GLY A 290 5.34 -27.88 -17.83
N TYR A 291 5.80 -26.67 -18.19
CA TYR A 291 5.99 -25.57 -17.24
C TYR A 291 4.85 -24.54 -17.30
N LYS A 292 4.46 -23.98 -16.14
CA LYS A 292 3.50 -22.85 -16.01
C LYS A 292 4.21 -21.62 -15.47
N VAL A 293 4.21 -20.52 -16.23
CA VAL A 293 4.71 -19.21 -15.79
C VAL A 293 3.71 -18.58 -14.82
N ARG A 294 4.17 -18.04 -13.69
CA ARG A 294 3.34 -17.20 -12.79
C ARG A 294 3.49 -15.73 -13.18
N GLY A 295 2.35 -15.04 -13.31
CA GLY A 295 2.25 -13.57 -13.28
C GLY A 295 2.76 -12.83 -14.52
N CYS A 296 1.87 -12.02 -15.12
CA CYS A 296 2.05 -11.14 -16.27
C CYS A 296 2.07 -11.78 -17.68
N ASP A 297 1.02 -11.47 -18.44
CA ASP A 297 0.98 -11.58 -19.92
C ASP A 297 1.92 -10.52 -20.53
N LEU A 298 2.75 -10.96 -21.49
CA LEU A 298 3.90 -10.25 -22.06
C LEU A 298 3.57 -9.39 -23.30
N LYS A 299 2.30 -9.17 -23.64
CA LYS A 299 1.94 -8.40 -24.86
C LYS A 299 2.04 -6.86 -24.75
N ILE A 300 2.33 -6.28 -23.58
CA ILE A 300 2.12 -4.83 -23.34
C ILE A 300 3.40 -3.97 -23.44
N TRP A 301 4.60 -4.56 -23.44
CA TRP A 301 5.86 -3.80 -23.44
C TRP A 301 6.54 -3.68 -24.81
N GLY A 302 5.77 -3.77 -25.88
CA GLY A 302 6.29 -3.64 -27.24
C GLY A 302 6.70 -2.19 -27.58
N SER A 303 7.96 -1.83 -27.34
CA SER A 303 8.80 -1.01 -28.24
C SER A 303 10.18 -0.76 -27.61
N PRO A 304 11.28 -0.72 -28.39
CA PRO A 304 12.62 -1.01 -27.91
C PRO A 304 13.46 0.26 -27.73
N PHE A 305 13.81 0.61 -26.49
CA PHE A 305 15.03 1.36 -26.24
C PHE A 305 15.62 0.89 -24.92
N VAL A 306 16.80 0.29 -25.01
CA VAL A 306 18.07 0.78 -24.44
C VAL A 306 19.05 -0.40 -24.47
N THR A 307 20.03 -0.30 -25.36
CA THR A 307 21.34 -0.93 -25.17
C THR A 307 22.32 0.14 -24.70
N LYS A 308 23.03 -0.21 -23.62
CA LYS A 308 24.28 0.34 -23.07
C LYS A 308 24.21 1.59 -22.17
N TRP A 309 24.71 1.33 -20.95
CA TRP A 309 25.11 2.19 -19.82
C TRP A 309 24.01 2.60 -18.86
#